data_AF-H2XVI5-F1
#
_entry.id   AF-H2XVI5-F1
#
_cell.length_a   1.000
_cell.length_b   1.000
_cell.length_c   1.000
_cell.angle_alpha   90.00
_cell.angle_beta   90.00
_cell.angle_gamma   90.00
#
_symmetry.space_group_name_H-M   'P 1'
#
loop_
_entity.id
_entity.type
_entity.pdbx_description
1 polymer ?
#
loop_
_entity_poly.entity_id
_entity_poly.type
_entity_poly.pdbx_seq_one_letter_code
_entity_poly.pdbx_strand_id
1 'polypeptide(L)'
;MFFGETPFYAESLVDTYGKIMNYREKFRYPPDFTEVSDHAKDLMSRLVCDASERLGTNGVDDFKNHPFFHGIDWENLTNMAPPYQPEFSSPTDTSNFDVDDMDLKPASSETQPPPPRSAHSAFSANHLPFIGFTFTLNSVLSDSGSSRLSSLVNQPAITSDNNVDKAGGDHNHVYERRVQRLEQEKAQLEKKLQESVNHTQASNNWNDNLDVEESKKLREEINFLHKKLAVADQELQAAD
;
A
#
# COMPACT_ATOMS: atom_id res chain seq x y z
N MET A 1 -15.95 -8.86 -28.95
CA MET A 1 -16.21 -10.27 -28.62
C MET A 1 -16.97 -10.98 -29.74
N PHE A 2 -18.24 -10.66 -30.02
CA PHE A 2 -19.00 -11.38 -31.06
C PHE A 2 -18.58 -11.09 -32.51
N PHE A 3 -18.22 -9.85 -32.83
CA PHE A 3 -17.94 -9.42 -34.20
C PHE A 3 -16.47 -9.12 -34.48
N GLY A 4 -15.57 -9.32 -33.51
CA GLY A 4 -14.14 -9.03 -33.66
C GLY A 4 -13.76 -7.54 -33.78
N GLU A 5 -14.71 -6.65 -34.05
CA GLU A 5 -14.47 -5.22 -34.29
C GLU A 5 -15.22 -4.32 -33.30
N THR A 6 -14.83 -3.05 -33.22
CA THR A 6 -15.54 -2.05 -32.41
C THR A 6 -16.73 -1.45 -33.19
N PRO A 7 -17.89 -1.24 -32.56
CA PRO A 7 -19.13 -0.86 -33.27
C PRO A 7 -19.10 0.55 -33.87
N PHE A 8 -18.17 1.40 -33.45
CA PHE A 8 -18.03 2.78 -33.91
C PHE A 8 -16.68 3.05 -34.56
N TYR A 9 -15.99 2.01 -35.03
CA TYR A 9 -14.69 2.13 -35.69
C TYR A 9 -14.71 3.19 -36.79
N ALA A 10 -13.74 4.09 -36.79
CA ALA A 10 -13.47 5.04 -37.86
C ALA A 10 -11.98 5.40 -37.88
N GLU A 11 -11.48 5.89 -39.00
CA GLU A 11 -10.06 6.28 -39.14
C GLU A 11 -9.71 7.54 -38.35
N SER A 12 -10.70 8.38 -38.04
CA SER A 12 -10.53 9.61 -37.26
C SER A 12 -11.30 9.55 -35.94
N LEU A 13 -10.71 10.14 -34.90
CA LEU A 13 -11.37 10.32 -33.59
C LEU A 13 -12.65 11.16 -33.72
N VAL A 14 -12.63 12.19 -34.57
CA VAL A 14 -13.79 13.06 -34.79
C VAL A 14 -14.96 12.26 -35.36
N ASP A 15 -14.69 11.38 -36.31
CA ASP A 15 -15.71 10.51 -36.90
C ASP A 15 -16.20 9.46 -35.91
N THR A 16 -15.30 8.92 -35.09
CA THR A 16 -15.66 8.00 -34.00
C THR A 16 -16.63 8.67 -33.03
N TYR A 17 -16.33 9.90 -32.59
CA TYR A 17 -17.24 10.69 -31.75
C TYR A 17 -18.56 10.98 -32.46
N GLY A 18 -18.52 11.34 -33.75
CA GLY A 18 -19.72 11.54 -34.55
C GLY A 18 -20.60 10.29 -34.61
N LYS A 19 -20.00 9.10 -34.74
CA LYS A 19 -20.72 7.82 -34.74
C LYS A 19 -21.33 7.48 -33.38
N ILE A 20 -20.61 7.72 -32.29
CA ILE A 20 -21.11 7.50 -30.91
C ILE A 20 -22.28 8.43 -30.60
N MET A 21 -22.15 9.73 -30.91
CA MET A 21 -23.20 10.70 -30.65
C MET A 21 -24.47 10.43 -31.47
N ASN A 22 -24.32 9.90 -32.69
CA ASN A 22 -25.43 9.55 -33.58
C ASN A 22 -25.70 8.03 -33.60
N TYR A 23 -25.50 7.35 -32.47
CA TYR A 23 -25.58 5.88 -32.40
C TYR A 23 -26.90 5.32 -32.94
N ARG A 24 -28.04 6.03 -32.76
CA ARG A 24 -29.37 5.59 -33.22
C ARG A 24 -29.41 5.29 -34.72
N GLU A 25 -28.61 5.98 -35.53
CA GLU A 25 -28.53 5.77 -36.98
C GLU A 25 -27.29 4.98 -37.41
N LYS A 26 -26.20 5.14 -36.64
CA LYS A 26 -24.86 4.65 -36.99
C LYS A 26 -24.52 3.29 -36.41
N PHE A 27 -25.13 2.90 -35.29
CA PHE A 27 -24.97 1.58 -34.70
C PHE A 27 -25.73 0.55 -35.54
N ARG A 28 -25.00 -0.37 -36.17
CA ARG A 28 -25.57 -1.41 -37.02
C ARG A 28 -24.79 -2.70 -36.85
N TYR A 29 -25.50 -3.82 -36.89
CA TYR A 29 -24.89 -5.14 -36.92
C TYR A 29 -24.34 -5.42 -38.33
N PRO A 30 -23.09 -5.89 -38.46
CA PRO A 30 -22.56 -6.33 -39.74
C PRO A 30 -23.45 -7.42 -40.38
N PRO A 31 -23.82 -7.30 -41.66
CA PRO A 31 -24.74 -8.25 -42.30
C PRO A 31 -24.13 -9.64 -42.48
N ASP A 32 -22.80 -9.73 -42.56
CA ASP A 32 -22.08 -10.96 -42.87
C ASP A 32 -22.00 -11.92 -41.66
N PHE A 33 -22.39 -11.47 -40.47
CA PHE A 33 -22.30 -12.23 -39.22
C PHE A 33 -23.70 -12.68 -38.75
N THR A 34 -24.15 -13.82 -39.28
CA THR A 34 -25.47 -14.40 -38.96
C THR A 34 -25.46 -15.32 -37.74
N GLU A 35 -24.28 -15.74 -37.26
CA GLU A 35 -24.13 -16.70 -36.15
C GLU A 35 -24.45 -16.12 -34.76
N VAL A 36 -24.59 -14.78 -34.66
CA VAL A 36 -24.86 -14.13 -33.38
C VAL A 36 -26.36 -14.19 -33.06
N SER A 37 -26.69 -14.83 -31.94
CA SER A 37 -28.08 -15.00 -31.46
C SER A 37 -28.83 -13.66 -31.28
N ASP A 38 -30.14 -13.69 -31.45
CA ASP A 38 -30.99 -12.52 -31.25
C ASP A 38 -30.97 -12.03 -29.80
N HIS A 39 -30.83 -12.94 -28.82
CA HIS A 39 -30.64 -12.55 -27.42
C HIS A 39 -29.34 -11.76 -27.19
N ALA A 40 -28.25 -12.12 -27.88
CA ALA A 40 -27.00 -11.35 -27.80
C ALA A 40 -27.16 -9.96 -28.45
N LYS A 41 -27.85 -9.88 -29.59
CA LYS A 41 -28.17 -8.62 -30.27
C LYS A 41 -29.09 -7.74 -29.42
N ASP A 42 -30.11 -8.31 -28.75
CA ASP A 42 -30.97 -7.58 -27.83
C ASP A 42 -30.15 -7.00 -26.66
N LEU A 43 -29.29 -7.80 -26.04
CA LEU A 43 -28.40 -7.34 -24.97
C LEU A 43 -27.53 -6.16 -25.42
N MET A 44 -26.86 -6.28 -26.57
CA MET A 44 -26.02 -5.24 -27.13
C MET A 44 -26.81 -3.96 -27.43
N SER A 45 -27.99 -4.06 -28.04
CA SER A 45 -28.86 -2.91 -28.35
C SER A 45 -29.36 -2.20 -27.09
N ARG A 46 -29.60 -2.92 -25.99
CA ARG A 46 -30.01 -2.35 -24.69
C ARG A 46 -28.85 -1.81 -23.86
N LEU A 47 -27.62 -1.98 -24.32
CA LEU A 47 -26.42 -1.35 -23.75
C LEU A 47 -25.98 -0.15 -24.59
N VAL A 48 -26.02 -0.29 -25.91
CA VAL A 48 -25.74 0.78 -26.88
C VAL A 48 -27.01 1.58 -27.15
N CYS A 49 -27.49 2.25 -26.11
CA CYS A 49 -28.68 3.09 -26.11
C CYS A 49 -28.51 4.31 -25.21
N ASP A 50 -29.57 5.11 -25.07
CA ASP A 50 -29.60 6.24 -24.15
C ASP A 50 -29.43 5.77 -22.71
N ALA A 51 -28.78 6.60 -21.90
CA ALA A 51 -28.45 6.25 -20.52
C ALA A 51 -29.68 5.94 -19.65
N SER A 52 -30.82 6.60 -19.90
CA SER A 52 -32.06 6.41 -19.14
C SER A 52 -32.75 5.07 -19.37
N GLU A 53 -32.47 4.42 -20.50
CA GLU A 53 -33.07 3.14 -20.91
C GLU A 53 -32.06 1.99 -20.83
N ARG A 54 -30.80 2.30 -20.51
CA ARG A 54 -29.71 1.33 -20.52
C ARG A 54 -29.88 0.31 -19.42
N LEU A 55 -29.66 -0.96 -19.76
CA LEU A 55 -29.57 -2.04 -18.77
C LEU A 55 -28.53 -1.70 -17.70
N GLY A 56 -28.89 -1.99 -16.44
CA GLY A 56 -28.08 -1.65 -15.28
C GLY A 56 -28.60 -0.42 -14.52
N THR A 57 -29.59 0.28 -15.06
CA THR A 57 -30.25 1.39 -14.35
C THR A 57 -30.93 0.92 -13.06
N ASN A 58 -31.47 -0.31 -13.02
CA ASN A 58 -32.02 -0.92 -11.81
C ASN A 58 -31.02 -1.86 -11.10
N GLY A 59 -29.73 -1.72 -11.41
CA GLY A 59 -28.67 -2.57 -10.87
C GLY A 59 -28.48 -3.88 -11.64
N VAL A 60 -27.85 -4.85 -10.99
CA VAL A 60 -27.39 -6.10 -11.63
C VAL A 60 -28.55 -7.01 -12.07
N ASP A 61 -29.72 -6.89 -11.46
CA ASP A 61 -30.87 -7.74 -11.74
C ASP A 61 -31.40 -7.58 -13.18
N ASP A 62 -31.18 -6.39 -13.77
CA ASP A 62 -31.45 -6.15 -15.20
C ASP A 62 -30.71 -7.15 -16.10
N PHE A 63 -29.48 -7.52 -15.72
CA PHE A 63 -28.66 -8.49 -16.44
C PHE A 63 -29.01 -9.93 -16.08
N LYS A 64 -29.20 -10.23 -14.79
CA LYS A 64 -29.54 -11.59 -14.32
C LYS A 64 -30.83 -12.12 -14.98
N ASN A 65 -31.79 -11.23 -15.21
CA ASN A 65 -33.08 -11.56 -15.83
C ASN A 65 -33.07 -11.51 -17.37
N HIS A 66 -31.96 -11.09 -17.99
CA HIS A 66 -31.89 -10.97 -19.44
C HIS A 66 -31.77 -12.36 -20.10
N PRO A 67 -32.56 -12.68 -21.15
CA PRO A 67 -32.56 -14.01 -21.79
C PRO A 67 -31.19 -14.50 -22.29
N PHE A 68 -30.29 -13.58 -22.65
CA PHE A 68 -28.92 -13.91 -23.04
C PHE A 68 -28.16 -14.71 -21.95
N PHE A 69 -28.42 -14.42 -20.67
CA PHE A 69 -27.77 -15.08 -19.54
C PHE A 69 -28.62 -16.22 -18.94
N HIS A 70 -29.65 -16.69 -19.67
CA HIS A 70 -30.47 -17.78 -19.21
C HIS A 70 -29.63 -19.05 -18.98
N GLY A 71 -29.75 -19.64 -17.79
CA GLY A 71 -28.99 -20.83 -17.38
C GLY A 71 -27.67 -20.53 -16.67
N ILE A 72 -27.26 -19.27 -16.52
CA ILE A 72 -26.12 -18.91 -15.68
C ILE A 72 -26.50 -18.99 -14.20
N ASP A 73 -25.75 -19.78 -13.44
CA ASP A 73 -25.80 -19.79 -11.99
C ASP A 73 -24.91 -18.66 -11.44
N TRP A 74 -25.54 -17.51 -11.18
CA TRP A 74 -24.85 -16.30 -10.72
C TRP A 74 -24.27 -16.44 -9.31
N GLU A 75 -24.84 -17.28 -8.45
CA GLU A 75 -24.38 -17.46 -7.07
C GLU A 75 -23.13 -18.35 -7.00
N ASN A 76 -22.98 -19.27 -7.96
CA ASN A 76 -21.84 -20.18 -8.03
C ASN A 76 -20.82 -19.85 -9.14
N LEU A 77 -20.98 -18.70 -9.81
CA LEU A 77 -20.21 -18.32 -11.00
C LEU A 77 -18.68 -18.43 -10.81
N THR A 78 -18.18 -18.05 -9.64
CA THR A 78 -16.74 -18.07 -9.32
C THR A 78 -16.16 -19.46 -9.08
N ASN A 79 -17.01 -20.45 -8.80
CA ASN A 79 -16.60 -21.84 -8.58
C ASN A 79 -16.73 -22.70 -9.85
N MET A 80 -17.36 -22.16 -10.91
CA MET A 80 -17.49 -22.83 -12.19
C MET A 80 -16.14 -22.86 -12.92
N ALA A 81 -15.88 -23.95 -13.66
CA ALA A 81 -14.70 -24.02 -14.50
C ALA A 81 -14.77 -22.95 -15.60
N PRO A 82 -13.74 -22.09 -15.77
CA PRO A 82 -13.75 -21.07 -16.80
C PRO A 82 -13.62 -21.72 -18.18
N PRO A 83 -14.18 -21.09 -19.24
CA PRO A 83 -14.09 -21.61 -20.60
C PRO A 83 -12.66 -21.55 -21.19
N TYR A 84 -11.81 -20.69 -20.63
CA TYR A 84 -10.41 -20.56 -21.00
C TYR A 84 -9.55 -20.53 -19.74
N GLN A 85 -8.50 -21.33 -19.73
CA GLN A 85 -7.48 -21.34 -18.68
C GLN A 85 -6.17 -20.91 -19.32
N PRO A 86 -5.61 -19.74 -18.94
CA PRO A 86 -4.36 -19.26 -19.52
C PRO A 86 -3.19 -20.17 -19.12
N GLU A 87 -2.28 -20.38 -20.06
CA GLU A 87 -1.02 -21.07 -19.81
C GLU A 87 0.03 -20.06 -19.33
N PHE A 88 0.84 -20.47 -18.37
CA PHE A 88 1.97 -19.69 -17.89
C PHE A 88 3.07 -20.62 -17.39
N SER A 89 4.31 -20.22 -17.63
CA SER A 89 5.51 -21.00 -17.34
C SER A 89 6.06 -20.76 -15.93
N SER A 90 5.78 -19.61 -15.33
CA SER A 90 6.30 -19.24 -14.00
C SER A 90 5.45 -18.14 -13.34
N PRO A 91 5.61 -17.90 -12.02
CA PRO A 91 4.93 -16.80 -11.32
C PRO A 91 5.27 -15.38 -11.83
N THR A 92 6.33 -15.23 -12.63
CA THR A 92 6.78 -13.96 -13.21
C THR A 92 6.59 -13.92 -14.73
N ASP A 93 5.85 -14.87 -15.29
CA ASP A 93 5.59 -14.94 -16.73
C ASP A 93 4.70 -13.77 -17.19
N THR A 94 5.19 -13.00 -18.16
CA THR A 94 4.49 -11.85 -18.76
C THR A 94 3.99 -12.13 -20.19
N SER A 95 4.04 -13.37 -20.67
CA SER A 95 3.69 -13.75 -22.06
C SER A 95 2.21 -13.55 -22.43
N ASN A 96 1.32 -13.48 -21.44
CA ASN A 96 -0.10 -13.19 -21.64
C ASN A 96 -0.40 -11.68 -21.75
N PHE A 97 0.63 -10.83 -21.77
CA PHE A 97 0.51 -9.37 -21.90
C PHE A 97 1.30 -8.89 -23.12
N ASP A 98 0.74 -7.93 -23.85
CA ASP A 98 1.46 -7.20 -24.89
C ASP A 98 2.41 -6.22 -24.19
N VAL A 99 3.73 -6.41 -24.38
CA VAL A 99 4.76 -5.55 -23.77
C VAL A 99 5.36 -4.69 -24.88
N ASP A 100 5.06 -3.39 -24.86
CA ASP A 100 5.63 -2.44 -25.81
C ASP A 100 7.06 -2.05 -25.39
N ASP A 101 8.04 -2.14 -26.30
CA ASP A 101 9.44 -1.76 -26.06
C ASP A 101 9.62 -0.27 -25.66
N MET A 102 8.58 0.56 -25.84
CA MET A 102 8.60 1.99 -25.49
C MET A 102 8.57 2.25 -23.98
N ASP A 103 8.05 1.30 -23.18
CA ASP A 103 7.97 1.40 -21.72
C ASP A 103 9.31 1.11 -21.02
N LEU A 104 10.28 0.56 -21.75
CA LEU A 104 11.63 0.29 -21.27
C LEU A 104 12.58 1.48 -21.44
N LYS A 105 12.13 2.59 -22.05
CA LYS A 105 12.92 3.82 -22.00
C LYS A 105 12.96 4.25 -20.54
N PRO A 106 14.15 4.40 -19.93
CA PRO A 106 14.23 4.98 -18.60
C PRO A 106 13.51 6.31 -18.69
N ALA A 107 12.42 6.44 -17.93
CA ALA A 107 11.66 7.67 -17.85
C ALA A 107 12.67 8.80 -17.82
N SER A 108 12.66 9.66 -18.84
CA SER A 108 13.38 10.92 -18.81
C SER A 108 13.01 11.53 -17.47
N SER A 109 13.98 11.52 -16.56
CA SER A 109 13.85 11.95 -15.16
C SER A 109 13.65 13.46 -15.17
N GLU A 110 12.48 13.92 -15.61
CA GLU A 110 11.99 15.27 -15.44
C GLU A 110 10.87 15.26 -14.41
N THR A 111 11.17 14.72 -13.23
CA THR A 111 10.36 14.94 -12.03
C THR A 111 10.92 16.13 -11.26
N GLN A 112 11.02 17.29 -11.92
CA GLN A 112 11.13 18.53 -11.16
C GLN A 112 9.72 19.01 -10.85
N PRO A 113 9.32 19.13 -9.57
CA PRO A 113 8.06 19.76 -9.23
C PRO A 113 8.07 21.19 -9.81
N PRO A 114 6.90 21.70 -10.26
CA PRO A 114 6.83 23.05 -10.80
C PRO A 114 7.46 24.04 -9.82
N PRO A 115 8.26 25.02 -10.30
CA PRO A 115 8.93 25.96 -9.42
C PRO A 115 7.90 26.66 -8.53
N PRO A 116 8.23 26.89 -7.24
CA PRO A 116 7.27 27.49 -6.31
C PRO A 116 6.83 28.85 -6.87
N ARG A 117 5.51 29.10 -6.86
CA ARG A 117 4.92 30.36 -7.36
C ARG A 117 5.44 31.61 -6.63
N SER A 118 6.14 31.44 -5.50
CA SER A 118 6.88 32.49 -4.80
C SER A 118 8.17 31.95 -4.19
N ALA A 119 9.23 32.76 -4.21
CA ALA A 119 10.52 32.47 -3.59
C ALA A 119 10.48 32.42 -2.04
N HIS A 120 9.29 32.59 -1.44
CA HIS A 120 9.07 32.67 0.01
C HIS A 120 8.06 31.64 0.54
N SER A 121 7.59 30.70 -0.28
CA SER A 121 6.72 29.63 0.21
C SER A 121 7.54 28.55 0.93
N ALA A 122 7.59 28.62 2.27
CA ALA A 122 8.24 27.60 3.10
C ALA A 122 7.57 26.22 3.02
N PHE A 123 6.38 26.14 2.44
CA PHE A 123 5.60 24.92 2.28
C PHE A 123 5.28 24.70 0.80
N SER A 124 5.76 23.61 0.22
CA SER A 124 5.52 23.26 -1.19
C SER A 124 4.19 22.54 -1.39
N ALA A 125 3.63 21.91 -0.35
CA ALA A 125 2.39 21.14 -0.40
C ALA A 125 2.35 19.99 -1.43
N ASN A 126 3.47 19.69 -2.10
CA ASN A 126 3.51 18.76 -3.24
C ASN A 126 3.07 17.34 -2.90
N HIS A 127 3.17 16.93 -1.62
CA HIS A 127 2.78 15.60 -1.18
C HIS A 127 1.36 15.52 -0.62
N LEU A 128 0.64 16.64 -0.48
CA LEU A 128 -0.74 16.63 0.01
C LEU A 128 -1.68 15.73 -0.82
N PRO A 129 -1.58 15.69 -2.16
CA PRO A 129 -2.44 14.81 -2.97
C PRO A 129 -2.25 13.31 -2.71
N PHE A 130 -1.17 12.89 -2.03
CA PHE A 130 -0.87 11.48 -1.76
C PHE A 130 -1.16 11.07 -0.30
N ILE A 131 -1.64 11.98 0.54
CA ILE A 131 -2.04 11.64 1.92
C ILE A 131 -3.22 10.66 1.86
N GLY A 132 -3.14 9.56 2.62
CA GLY A 132 -4.14 8.49 2.61
C GLY A 132 -3.95 7.46 1.50
N PHE A 133 -2.96 7.62 0.61
CA PHE A 133 -2.66 6.65 -0.44
C PHE A 133 -2.10 5.33 0.11
N THR A 134 -1.35 5.40 1.21
CA THR A 134 -0.68 4.21 1.78
C THR A 134 -1.71 3.23 2.33
N PHE A 135 -1.74 2.04 1.76
CA PHE A 135 -2.57 0.93 2.21
C PHE A 135 -1.70 -0.25 2.64
N THR A 136 -2.09 -0.93 3.71
CA THR A 136 -1.45 -2.17 4.17
C THR A 136 -2.54 -3.21 4.41
N LEU A 137 -2.60 -4.21 3.52
CA LEU A 137 -3.54 -5.31 3.64
C LEU A 137 -3.34 -6.03 4.99
N ASN A 138 -4.43 -6.37 5.66
CA ASN A 138 -4.46 -7.03 6.96
C ASN A 138 -3.93 -6.21 8.16
N SER A 139 -3.67 -4.91 8.00
CA SER A 139 -3.37 -4.04 9.13
C SER A 139 -4.65 -3.56 9.81
N VAL A 140 -4.72 -3.64 11.15
CA VAL A 140 -5.83 -3.03 11.91
C VAL A 140 -5.86 -1.51 11.80
N LEU A 141 -4.72 -0.89 11.45
CA LEU A 141 -4.59 0.55 11.25
C LEU A 141 -4.95 0.98 9.82
N SER A 142 -5.16 0.02 8.91
CA SER A 142 -5.66 0.32 7.57
C SER A 142 -7.13 0.75 7.63
N ASP A 143 -7.59 1.41 6.58
CA ASP A 143 -9.00 1.83 6.46
C ASP A 143 -9.98 0.64 6.60
N SER A 144 -9.61 -0.53 6.09
CA SER A 144 -10.40 -1.77 6.23
C SER A 144 -10.33 -2.38 7.63
N GLY A 145 -9.24 -2.14 8.37
CA GLY A 145 -9.04 -2.62 9.73
C GLY A 145 -9.66 -1.71 10.79
N SER A 146 -9.81 -0.42 10.50
CA SER A 146 -10.29 0.59 11.45
C SER A 146 -11.75 0.34 11.90
N SER A 147 -12.58 -0.24 11.03
CA SER A 147 -13.94 -0.70 11.37
C SER A 147 -13.97 -1.83 12.43
N ARG A 148 -12.90 -2.63 12.50
CA ARG A 148 -12.72 -3.64 13.56
C ARG A 148 -12.28 -2.99 14.87
N LEU A 149 -11.41 -1.98 14.82
CA LEU A 149 -11.01 -1.25 16.03
C LEU A 149 -12.17 -0.47 16.66
N SER A 150 -13.03 0.18 15.85
CA SER A 150 -14.20 0.88 16.37
C SER A 150 -15.23 -0.07 16.99
N SER A 151 -15.39 -1.27 16.45
CA SER A 151 -16.25 -2.31 17.03
C SER A 151 -15.65 -3.00 18.27
N LEU A 152 -14.32 -3.14 18.37
CA LEU A 152 -13.66 -3.62 19.60
C LEU A 152 -13.68 -2.59 20.73
N VAL A 153 -13.62 -1.28 20.42
CA VAL A 153 -13.71 -0.20 21.41
C VAL A 153 -15.14 -0.01 21.93
N ASN A 154 -16.16 -0.34 21.14
CA ASN A 154 -17.57 -0.21 21.49
C ASN A 154 -18.22 -1.48 22.06
N GLN A 155 -17.46 -2.52 22.44
CA GLN A 155 -18.02 -3.66 23.16
C GLN A 155 -18.32 -3.27 24.61
N PRO A 156 -19.60 -3.23 25.05
CA PRO A 156 -19.87 -3.21 26.48
C PRO A 156 -19.45 -4.57 27.02
N ALA A 157 -18.63 -4.60 28.07
CA ALA A 157 -18.36 -5.82 28.79
C ALA A 157 -19.69 -6.49 29.14
N ILE A 158 -19.83 -7.77 28.77
CA ILE A 158 -20.97 -8.59 29.16
C ILE A 158 -20.98 -8.63 30.70
N THR A 159 -21.90 -7.89 31.28
CA THR A 159 -22.48 -8.21 32.58
C THR A 159 -23.98 -8.16 32.40
N SER A 160 -24.60 -9.34 32.42
CA SER A 160 -26.00 -9.46 32.81
C SER A 160 -26.23 -8.64 34.06
N ASP A 161 -27.09 -7.64 33.99
CA ASP A 161 -28.16 -7.48 34.96
C ASP A 161 -29.14 -6.40 34.53
N ASN A 162 -30.41 -6.77 34.61
CA ASN A 162 -31.55 -5.88 34.47
C ASN A 162 -31.52 -4.84 35.59
N ASN A 163 -31.34 -3.56 35.28
CA ASN A 163 -32.20 -2.50 35.81
C ASN A 163 -31.87 -1.14 35.19
N VAL A 164 -32.89 -0.52 34.62
CA VAL A 164 -32.94 0.90 34.34
C VAL A 164 -33.06 1.60 35.69
N ASP A 165 -32.07 2.41 36.07
CA ASP A 165 -32.21 3.72 36.74
C ASP A 165 -30.94 4.15 37.51
N LYS A 166 -30.56 5.42 37.35
CA LYS A 166 -29.53 6.22 38.07
C LYS A 166 -28.05 5.82 37.88
N ALA A 167 -27.28 6.63 37.13
CA ALA A 167 -25.90 6.99 37.50
C ALA A 167 -25.26 8.03 36.54
N GLY A 168 -25.55 9.32 36.73
CA GLY A 168 -24.77 10.41 36.12
C GLY A 168 -23.39 10.66 36.78
N GLY A 169 -22.95 9.77 37.67
CA GLY A 169 -21.75 9.96 38.51
C GLY A 169 -20.62 8.96 38.28
N ASP A 170 -20.82 7.87 37.52
CA ASP A 170 -19.86 6.75 37.50
C ASP A 170 -18.79 6.87 36.39
N HIS A 171 -19.10 7.56 35.29
CA HIS A 171 -18.14 7.72 34.19
C HIS A 171 -16.89 8.50 34.59
N ASN A 172 -17.01 9.59 35.37
CA ASN A 172 -15.85 10.36 35.83
C ASN A 172 -14.92 9.52 36.71
N HIS A 173 -15.47 8.67 37.58
CA HIS A 173 -14.67 7.79 38.43
C HIS A 173 -13.91 6.72 37.63
N VAL A 174 -14.49 6.23 36.53
CA VAL A 174 -13.82 5.28 35.63
C VAL A 174 -12.67 5.95 34.88
N TYR A 175 -12.87 7.18 34.39
CA TYR A 175 -11.80 7.95 33.74
C TYR A 175 -10.67 8.30 34.72
N GLU A 176 -11.01 8.70 35.94
CA GLU A 176 -10.03 9.05 36.97
C GLU A 176 -9.19 7.82 37.38
N ARG A 177 -9.81 6.65 37.54
CA ARG A 177 -9.10 5.39 37.78
C ARG A 177 -8.21 4.98 36.60
N ARG A 178 -8.59 5.31 35.37
CA ARG A 178 -7.80 5.02 34.17
C ARG A 178 -6.58 5.94 34.08
N VAL A 179 -6.75 7.24 34.36
CA VAL A 179 -5.66 8.22 34.37
C VAL A 179 -4.61 7.86 35.42
N GLN A 180 -5.03 7.54 36.65
CA GLN A 180 -4.10 7.12 37.72
C GLN A 180 -3.31 5.87 37.35
N ARG A 181 -3.92 4.90 36.66
CA ARG A 181 -3.21 3.68 36.22
C ARG A 181 -2.15 4.01 35.17
N LEU A 182 -2.47 4.88 34.21
CA LEU A 182 -1.53 5.29 33.17
C LEU A 182 -0.36 6.11 33.74
N GLU A 183 -0.61 6.95 34.75
CA GLU A 183 0.45 7.69 35.44
C GLU A 183 1.42 6.76 36.20
N GLN A 184 0.89 5.73 36.85
CA GLN A 184 1.70 4.71 37.53
C GLN A 184 2.57 3.92 36.54
N GLU A 185 1.99 3.52 35.40
CA GLU A 185 2.70 2.78 34.35
C GLU A 185 3.81 3.64 33.72
N LYS A 186 3.52 4.92 33.46
CA LYS A 186 4.52 5.89 32.99
C LYS A 186 5.69 6.02 33.97
N ALA A 187 5.43 6.19 35.27
CA ALA A 187 6.48 6.30 36.28
C ALA A 187 7.34 5.03 36.38
N GLN A 188 6.74 3.85 36.21
CA GLN A 188 7.46 2.58 36.18
C GLN A 188 8.35 2.45 34.94
N LEU A 189 7.87 2.88 33.78
CA LEU A 189 8.65 2.87 32.54
C LEU A 189 9.81 3.86 32.58
N GLU A 190 9.61 5.05 33.13
CA GLU A 190 10.69 6.03 33.33
C GLU A 190 11.77 5.49 34.29
N LYS A 191 11.37 4.80 35.36
CA LYS A 191 12.32 4.15 36.26
C LYS A 191 13.10 3.03 35.56
N LYS A 192 12.43 2.17 34.79
CA LYS A 192 13.10 1.11 34.00
C LYS A 192 14.05 1.69 32.95
N LEU A 193 13.68 2.79 32.32
CA LEU A 193 14.54 3.49 31.38
C LEU A 193 15.78 4.03 32.08
N GLN A 194 15.62 4.67 33.24
CA GLN A 194 16.75 5.18 34.03
C GLN A 194 17.67 4.05 34.50
N GLU A 195 17.10 2.92 34.94
CA GLU A 195 17.86 1.73 35.31
C GLU A 195 18.63 1.13 34.12
N SER A 196 18.02 1.08 32.94
CA SER A 196 18.67 0.63 31.70
C SER A 196 19.80 1.57 31.27
N VAL A 197 19.61 2.88 31.37
CA VAL A 197 20.65 3.88 31.08
C VAL A 197 21.80 3.76 32.08
N ASN A 198 21.50 3.64 33.37
CA ASN A 198 22.52 3.45 34.41
C ASN A 198 23.27 2.12 34.24
N HIS A 199 22.58 1.04 33.82
CA HIS A 199 23.21 -0.25 33.53
C HIS A 199 24.16 -0.15 32.32
N THR A 200 23.76 0.59 31.29
CA THR A 200 24.59 0.86 30.10
C THR A 200 25.81 1.74 30.46
N GLN A 201 25.62 2.77 31.27
CA GLN A 201 26.72 3.62 31.75
C GLN A 201 27.68 2.86 32.68
N ALA A 202 27.17 2.01 33.57
CA ALA A 202 28.00 1.15 34.42
C ALA A 202 28.79 0.12 33.59
N SER A 203 28.20 -0.44 32.54
CA SER A 203 28.90 -1.33 31.61
C SER A 203 30.01 -0.62 30.83
N ASN A 204 29.83 0.66 30.48
CA ASN A 204 30.87 1.46 29.81
C ASN A 204 32.02 1.84 30.75
N ASN A 205 31.73 2.07 32.05
CA ASN A 205 32.73 2.49 33.03
C ASN A 205 33.71 1.36 33.44
N TRP A 206 33.34 0.08 33.22
CA TRP A 206 34.25 -1.06 33.40
C TRP A 206 35.15 -1.30 32.17
N ASN A 207 34.73 -0.86 30.98
CA ASN A 207 35.52 -1.00 29.76
C ASN A 207 36.68 0.02 29.68
N ASP A 208 36.52 1.23 30.24
CA ASP A 208 37.57 2.26 30.17
C ASP A 208 38.80 1.98 31.06
N ASN A 209 38.66 1.23 32.16
CA ASN A 209 39.79 1.01 33.09
C ASN A 209 40.75 -0.10 32.64
N LEU A 210 40.27 -1.09 31.89
CA LEU A 210 41.11 -2.19 31.39
C LEU A 210 41.96 -1.73 30.19
N ASP A 211 41.38 -0.89 29.33
CA ASP A 211 42.00 -0.40 28.10
C ASP A 211 43.10 0.65 28.35
N VAL A 212 43.01 1.40 29.46
CA VAL A 212 44.02 2.41 29.85
C VAL A 212 45.33 1.77 30.32
N GLU A 213 45.27 0.68 31.08
CA GLU A 213 46.46 0.00 31.61
C GLU A 213 47.18 -0.80 30.51
N GLU A 214 46.42 -1.47 29.64
CA GLU A 214 46.97 -2.18 28.47
C GLU A 214 47.57 -1.20 27.46
N SER A 215 46.91 -0.05 27.21
CA SER A 215 47.47 1.02 26.40
C SER A 215 48.72 1.67 27.01
N LYS A 216 48.86 1.73 28.34
CA LYS A 216 50.10 2.19 29.00
C LYS A 216 51.25 1.22 28.76
N LYS A 217 51.00 -0.09 28.92
CA LYS A 217 51.99 -1.14 28.72
C LYS A 217 52.50 -1.20 27.28
N LEU A 218 51.60 -1.06 26.30
CA LEU A 218 51.95 -0.98 24.88
C LEU A 218 52.80 0.27 24.55
N ARG A 219 52.50 1.42 25.18
CA ARG A 219 53.30 2.64 25.00
C ARG A 219 54.73 2.51 25.56
N GLU A 220 54.88 1.84 26.70
CA GLU A 220 56.20 1.55 27.27
C GLU A 220 57.01 0.59 26.39
N GLU A 221 56.36 -0.46 25.86
CA GLU A 221 56.99 -1.42 24.95
C GLU A 221 57.47 -0.75 23.65
N ILE A 222 56.66 0.13 23.06
CA ILE A 222 57.04 0.91 21.86
C ILE A 222 58.26 1.79 22.13
N ASN A 223 58.31 2.46 23.28
CA ASN A 223 59.45 3.29 23.66
C ASN A 223 60.73 2.48 23.88
N PHE A 224 60.61 1.29 24.46
CA PHE A 224 61.73 0.37 24.62
C PHE A 224 62.29 -0.09 23.27
N LEU A 225 61.41 -0.47 22.34
CA LEU A 225 61.81 -0.89 21.00
C LEU A 225 62.47 0.25 20.21
N HIS A 226 61.95 1.47 20.27
CA HIS A 226 62.59 2.64 19.64
C HIS A 226 64.00 2.89 20.20
N LYS A 227 64.18 2.74 21.52
CA LYS A 227 65.51 2.91 22.13
C LYS A 227 66.48 1.82 21.67
N LYS A 228 66.01 0.58 21.52
CA LYS A 228 66.81 -0.54 21.03
C LYS A 228 67.19 -0.36 19.55
N LEU A 229 66.27 0.17 18.75
CA LEU A 229 66.52 0.50 17.34
C LEU A 229 67.60 1.60 17.22
N ALA A 230 67.51 2.66 18.02
CA ALA A 230 68.49 3.74 18.02
C ALA A 230 69.90 3.27 18.42
N VAL A 231 70.00 2.31 19.34
CA VAL A 231 71.28 1.69 19.71
C VAL A 231 71.82 0.83 18.56
N ALA A 232 70.96 0.03 17.91
CA ALA A 232 71.37 -0.76 16.75
C ALA A 232 71.83 0.12 15.57
N ASP A 233 71.17 1.25 15.34
CA ASP A 233 71.59 2.23 14.32
C ASP A 233 72.93 2.89 14.67
N GLN A 234 73.20 3.15 15.96
CA GLN A 234 74.50 3.64 16.42
C GLN A 234 75.60 2.59 16.29
N GLU A 235 75.32 1.32 16.56
CA GLU A 235 76.27 0.21 16.37
C GLU A 235 76.58 -0.03 14.89
N LEU A 236 75.59 0.14 14.00
CA LEU A 236 75.78 0.09 12.54
C LEU A 236 76.62 1.25 12.00
N GLN A 237 76.45 2.47 12.54
CA GLN A 237 77.25 3.63 12.16
C GLN A 237 78.68 3.61 12.71
N ALA A 238 78.97 2.80 13.73
CA ALA A 238 80.31 2.64 14.30
C ALA A 238 81.13 1.51 13.65
N ALA A 239 80.53 0.75 12.72
CA ALA A 239 81.13 -0.40 12.05
C ALA A 239 81.60 -0.12 10.60
N ASP A 240 81.35 1.08 10.08
CA ASP A 240 81.92 1.65 8.82
C ASP A 240 83.01 2.69 9.14
#